data_AF-A0A1G5S3U3-F1
#
_entry.id   AF-A0A1G5S3U3-F1
#
_cell.length_a   1.000
_cell.length_b   1.000
_cell.length_c   1.000
_cell.angle_alpha   90.00
_cell.angle_beta   90.00
_cell.angle_gamma   90.00
#
_symmetry.space_group_name_H-M   'P 1'
#
loop_
_entity.id
_entity.type
_entity.pdbx_description
1 polymer ?
#
loop_
_entity_poly.entity_id
_entity_poly.type
_entity_poly.pdbx_seq_one_letter_code
_entity_poly.pdbx_strand_id
1 'polypeptide(L)' 'MWTSGKIDGYEYHIKHFEEGSVYGIDEGKISKLTICKNGRILVNYDRGWDILPQDEDVTKIYEYLLNLFN' A
#
# COMPACT_ATOMS: atom_id res chain seq x y z
N MET A 1 9.59 7.15 -6.24
CA MET A 1 10.46 5.95 -6.18
C MET A 1 9.64 4.69 -5.93
N TRP A 2 10.18 3.51 -6.23
CA TRP A 2 9.59 2.23 -5.84
C TRP A 2 10.26 1.72 -4.57
N THR A 3 9.45 1.22 -3.63
CA THR A 3 9.90 0.56 -2.41
C THR A 3 9.19 -0.78 -2.31
N SER A 4 9.90 -1.82 -1.89
CA SER A 4 9.33 -3.14 -1.70
C SER A 4 9.95 -3.80 -0.48
N GLY A 5 9.20 -4.64 0.21
CA GLY A 5 9.66 -5.29 1.42
C GLY A 5 8.68 -6.33 1.94
N LYS A 6 8.95 -6.80 3.16
CA LYS A 6 8.13 -7.80 3.83
C LYS A 6 7.98 -7.45 5.31
N ILE A 7 6.77 -7.57 5.85
CA ILE A 7 6.43 -7.36 7.26
C ILE A 7 5.44 -8.44 7.68
N ASP A 8 5.71 -9.17 8.76
CA ASP A 8 4.83 -10.21 9.32
C ASP A 8 4.28 -11.23 8.29
N GLY A 9 5.12 -11.60 7.33
CA GLY A 9 4.77 -12.52 6.25
C GLY A 9 4.00 -11.89 5.08
N TYR A 10 3.63 -10.61 5.17
CA TYR A 10 3.06 -9.83 4.08
C TYR A 10 4.15 -9.16 3.26
N GLU A 11 4.12 -9.36 1.95
CA GLU A 11 4.96 -8.69 0.99
C GLU A 11 4.24 -7.43 0.49
N TYR A 12 4.98 -6.34 0.32
CA TYR A 12 4.42 -5.09 -0.18
C TYR A 12 5.27 -4.47 -1.28
N HIS A 13 4.58 -3.76 -2.17
CA HIS A 13 5.18 -2.96 -3.25
C HIS A 13 4.49 -1.60 -3.28
N ILE A 14 5.28 -0.53 -3.16
CA ILE A 14 4.78 0.84 -3.09
C ILE A 14 5.49 1.68 -4.14
N LYS A 15 4.71 2.44 -4.90
CA LYS A 15 5.23 3.56 -5.69
C LYS A 15 4.80 4.86 -5.03
N HIS A 16 5.76 5.60 -4.49
CA HIS A 16 5.50 6.89 -3.82
C HIS A 16 6.29 8.04 -4.45
N PHE A 17 5.79 9.26 -4.29
CA PHE A 17 6.47 10.50 -4.70
C PHE A 17 7.13 11.19 -3.51
N GLU A 18 7.89 12.25 -3.77
CA GLU A 18 8.50 13.05 -2.70
C GLU A 18 7.45 13.86 -1.92
N GLU A 19 6.40 14.30 -2.63
CA GLU A 19 5.29 15.09 -2.11
C GLU A 19 3.94 14.44 -2.46
N GLY A 20 2.87 14.92 -1.81
CA GLY A 20 1.50 14.48 -2.07
C GLY A 20 1.08 14.71 -3.52
N SER A 21 0.10 13.94 -4.00
CA SER A 21 -0.36 14.05 -5.38
C SER A 21 -1.82 13.64 -5.55
N VAL A 22 -2.46 14.10 -6.62
CA VAL A 22 -3.83 13.70 -7.03
C VAL A 22 -3.97 12.19 -7.30
N TYR A 23 -2.85 11.48 -7.45
CA TYR A 23 -2.83 10.02 -7.61
C TYR A 23 -2.61 9.30 -6.28
N GLY A 24 -2.27 10.05 -5.23
CA GLY A 24 -2.02 9.59 -3.89
C GLY A 24 -3.25 9.01 -3.24
N ILE A 25 -3.04 8.00 -2.40
CA ILE A 25 -4.05 7.61 -1.40
C ILE A 25 -4.26 8.83 -0.50
N ASP A 26 -5.51 9.31 -0.44
CA ASP A 26 -5.92 10.54 0.26
C ASP A 26 -5.06 11.75 -0.09
N GLU A 27 -4.76 11.91 -1.38
CA GLU A 27 -3.89 12.96 -1.94
C GLU A 27 -2.43 12.94 -1.39
N GLY A 28 -2.04 11.86 -0.73
CA GLY A 28 -0.68 11.66 -0.21
C GLY A 28 0.34 11.23 -1.26
N LYS A 29 1.48 10.74 -0.81
CA LYS A 29 2.63 10.38 -1.66
C LYS A 29 2.45 9.04 -2.38
N ILE A 30 1.70 8.09 -1.80
CA ILE A 30 1.58 6.73 -2.31
C ILE A 30 0.65 6.70 -3.53
N SER A 31 1.23 6.59 -4.72
CA SER A 31 0.50 6.52 -5.99
C SER A 31 0.11 5.09 -6.42
N LYS A 32 0.79 4.07 -5.88
CA LYS A 32 0.43 2.66 -6.03
C LYS A 32 0.80 1.88 -4.78
N LEU A 33 -0.04 0.93 -4.37
CA LEU A 33 0.21 0.02 -3.25
C LEU A 33 -0.31 -1.37 -3.61
N THR A 34 0.52 -2.39 -3.40
CA THR A 34 0.12 -3.79 -3.40
C THR A 34 0.57 -4.42 -2.09
N ILE A 35 -0.32 -5.15 -1.42
CA ILE A 35 0.00 -6.00 -0.27
C ILE A 35 -0.43 -7.42 -0.62
N CYS A 36 0.49 -8.38 -0.49
CA CYS A 36 0.22 -9.79 -0.77
C CYS A 36 0.73 -10.70 0.34
N LYS A 37 0.12 -11.87 0.47
CA LYS A 37 0.56 -12.93 1.40
C LYS A 37 0.33 -14.28 0.77
N ASN A 38 1.33 -15.15 0.82
CA ASN A 38 1.29 -16.49 0.22
C ASN A 38 0.85 -16.47 -1.26
N GLY A 39 1.34 -15.49 -2.03
CA GLY A 39 1.01 -15.34 -3.45
C GLY A 39 -0.38 -14.78 -3.76
N ARG A 40 -1.18 -14.40 -2.75
CA ARG A 40 -2.50 -13.76 -2.93
C ARG A 40 -2.40 -12.27 -2.68
N ILE A 41 -2.95 -11.48 -3.59
CA ILE A 41 -3.07 -10.02 -3.41
C ILE A 41 -4.27 -9.75 -2.50
N LEU A 42 -4.04 -9.02 -1.41
CA LEU A 42 -5.01 -8.71 -0.38
C LEU A 42 -5.40 -7.22 -0.38
N VAL A 43 -4.50 -6.36 -0.84
CA VAL A 43 -4.75 -4.94 -1.08
C VAL A 43 -4.12 -4.55 -2.40
N ASN A 44 -4.85 -3.81 -3.22
CA ASN A 44 -4.31 -3.21 -4.42
C ASN A 44 -4.93 -1.84 -4.67
N TYR A 45 -4.06 -0.86 -4.79
CA TYR A 45 -4.36 0.49 -5.21
C TYR A 45 -3.46 0.84 -6.39
N ASP A 46 -4.05 1.10 -7.56
CA ASP A 46 -3.36 1.62 -8.73
C ASP A 46 -4.00 2.94 -9.15
N ARG A 47 -3.80 3.98 -8.32
CA ARG A 47 -4.41 5.32 -8.48
C ARG A 47 -5.94 5.27 -8.46
N GLY A 48 -6.45 4.36 -7.66
CA GLY A 48 -7.83 3.93 -7.54
C GLY A 48 -7.83 2.58 -6.84
N TRP A 49 -8.87 2.31 -6.05
CA TRP A 49 -8.98 1.06 -5.30
C TRP A 49 -9.44 -0.07 -6.22
N ASP A 50 -8.57 -1.07 -6.42
CA ASP A 50 -8.97 -2.34 -7.03
C ASP A 50 -9.40 -3.34 -5.93
N ILE A 51 -8.64 -3.39 -4.84
CA ILE A 51 -8.90 -4.25 -3.68
C ILE A 51 -8.62 -3.45 -2.41
N LEU A 52 -9.67 -3.17 -1.66
CA LEU A 52 -9.59 -2.55 -0.33
C LEU A 52 -9.09 -3.56 0.72
N PRO A 53 -8.39 -3.13 1.78
CA PRO A 53 -8.12 -3.98 2.94
C PRO A 53 -9.44 -4.48 3.55
N GLN A 54 -9.53 -5.78 3.83
CA GLN A 54 -10.79 -6.41 4.27
C GLN A 54 -10.73 -7.02 5.68
N ASP A 55 -9.55 -7.42 6.15
CA ASP A 55 -9.37 -8.03 7.47
C ASP A 55 -8.49 -7.18 8.38
N GLU A 56 -8.58 -7.45 9.69
CA GLU A 56 -7.91 -6.65 10.72
C GLU A 56 -6.39 -6.66 10.58
N ASP A 57 -5.79 -7.79 10.25
CA ASP A 57 -4.34 -7.91 10.12
C ASP A 57 -3.84 -7.15 8.89
N VAL A 58 -4.50 -7.32 7.75
CA VAL A 58 -4.19 -6.58 6.51
C VAL A 58 -4.38 -5.08 6.70
N THR A 59 -5.41 -4.67 7.44
CA THR A 59 -5.67 -3.26 7.75
C THR A 59 -4.53 -2.67 8.59
N LYS A 60 -4.04 -3.39 9.59
CA LYS A 60 -2.87 -2.95 10.39
C LYS A 60 -1.62 -2.78 9.53
N ILE A 61 -1.36 -3.71 8.62
CA ILE A 61 -0.22 -3.58 7.68
C ILE A 61 -0.40 -2.37 6.76
N TYR A 62 -1.61 -2.16 6.23
CA TYR A 62 -1.92 -1.02 5.39
C TYR A 62 -1.69 0.32 6.11
N GLU A 63 -2.26 0.49 7.31
CA GLU A 63 -2.10 1.70 8.12
C GLU A 63 -0.64 1.95 8.50
N TYR A 64 0.11 0.90 8.83
CA TYR A 64 1.54 1.01 9.08
C TYR A 64 2.30 1.54 7.86
N LEU A 65 2.01 1.01 6.66
CA LEU A 65 2.64 1.46 5.42
C LEU A 65 2.23 2.90 5.05
N LEU A 66 0.98 3.29 5.31
CA LEU A 66 0.55 4.69 5.14
C LEU A 66 1.38 5.62 6.03
N ASN A 67 1.55 5.31 7.31
CA ASN A 67 2.32 6.15 8.22
C ASN A 67 3.80 6.29 7.83
N LEU A 68 4.37 5.29 7.15
CA LEU A 68 5.77 5.32 6.73
C LEU A 68 6.00 6.05 5.41
N PHE A 69 5.08 5.91 4.46
CA PHE A 69 5.34 6.26 3.07
C PHE A 69 4.42 7.34 2.49
N ASN A 70 3.31 7.66 3.17
CA ASN A 70 2.43 8.75 2.78
C ASN A 70 2.86 10.05 3.45
#